data_AF-A0A0D0BX06-F1
#
_entry.id   AF-A0A0D0BX06-F1
#
_cell.length_a   1.000
_cell.length_b   1.000
_cell.length_c   1.000
_cell.angle_alpha   90.00
_cell.angle_beta   90.00
_cell.angle_gamma   90.00
#
_symmetry.space_group_name_H-M   'P 1'
#
loop_
_entity.id
_entity.type
_entity.pdbx_description
1 polymer ?
#
loop_
_entity_poly.entity_id
_entity_poly.type
_entity_poly.pdbx_seq_one_letter_code
_entity_poly.pdbx_strand_id
1 'polypeptide(L)'
;MNSVNSLTGLSMFQVKTGRCPCIIPPLVHSPALSKVKSKVKTDCSDFLNRMLHIESKAKDALLAAKVSQAFHANKSRGTCEIYEVGDCVMLTT
;
A
#
# COMPACT_ATOMS: atom_id res chain seq x y z
N MET A 1 28.04 28.21 -9.16
CA MET A 1 26.73 27.85 -9.76
C MET A 1 25.60 27.77 -8.72
N ASN A 2 25.76 28.43 -7.56
CA ASN A 2 24.80 28.39 -6.43
C ASN A 2 24.09 29.73 -6.21
N SER A 3 24.26 30.69 -7.12
CA SER A 3 23.53 31.96 -7.07
C SER A 3 22.14 31.77 -7.66
N VAL A 4 21.14 32.22 -6.91
CA VAL A 4 19.78 32.38 -7.40
C VAL A 4 19.65 33.75 -8.05
N ASN A 5 19.04 33.82 -9.22
CA ASN A 5 18.77 35.09 -9.86
C ASN A 5 17.66 35.82 -9.09
N SER A 6 17.89 37.08 -8.71
CA SER A 6 16.95 37.88 -7.91
C SER A 6 15.64 38.20 -8.64
N LEU A 7 15.65 38.23 -9.97
CA LEU A 7 14.48 38.57 -10.78
C LEU A 7 13.58 37.37 -11.08
N THR A 8 14.18 36.20 -11.31
CA THR A 8 13.43 34.97 -11.67
C THR A 8 13.31 33.99 -10.51
N GLY A 9 14.07 34.17 -9.44
CA GLY A 9 14.14 33.23 -8.32
C GLY A 9 14.77 31.87 -8.67
N LEU A 10 15.19 31.67 -9.93
CA LEU A 10 15.74 30.41 -10.41
C LEU A 10 17.26 30.37 -10.24
N SER A 11 17.77 29.21 -9.85
CA SER A 11 19.19 28.92 -9.90
C SER A 11 19.65 28.69 -11.33
N MET A 12 20.88 29.09 -11.65
CA MET A 12 21.51 28.78 -12.94
C MET A 12 21.50 27.28 -13.27
N PHE A 13 21.50 26.41 -12.26
CA PHE A 13 21.34 24.97 -12.46
C PHE A 13 19.95 24.62 -13.00
N GLN A 14 18.90 25.22 -12.44
CA GLN A 14 17.51 24.97 -12.86
C GLN A 14 17.26 25.51 -14.27
N VAL A 15 17.80 26.69 -14.61
CA VAL A 15 17.70 27.25 -15.96
C VAL A 15 18.41 26.36 -16.98
N LYS A 16 19.57 25.80 -16.63
CA LYS A 16 20.35 24.95 -17.54
C LYS A 16 19.78 23.54 -17.70
N THR A 17 19.26 22.95 -16.62
CA THR A 17 18.90 21.52 -16.59
C THR A 17 17.40 21.26 -16.60
N GLY A 18 16.57 22.29 -16.39
CA GLY A 18 15.12 22.16 -16.22
C GLY A 18 14.72 21.35 -14.99
N ARG A 19 15.67 21.03 -14.10
CA ARG A 19 15.46 20.18 -12.92
C ARG A 19 15.95 20.88 -11.66
N CYS A 20 15.29 20.60 -10.55
CA CYS A 20 15.74 21.05 -9.24
C CYS A 20 16.96 20.21 -8.79
N PRO A 21 18.01 20.82 -8.24
CA PRO A 21 19.16 20.07 -7.76
C PRO A 21 18.73 19.25 -6.53
N CYS A 22 18.92 17.93 -6.56
CA CYS A 22 18.81 17.08 -5.38
C CYS A 22 20.04 17.28 -4.50
N ILE A 23 20.06 18.39 -3.74
CA ILE A 23 21.08 18.63 -2.74
C ILE A 23 20.76 17.72 -1.56
N ILE A 24 21.61 16.72 -1.32
CA ILE A 24 21.57 15.95 -0.08
C ILE A 24 21.68 16.97 1.06
N PRO A 25 20.71 17.04 1.98
CA PRO A 25 20.75 18.00 3.07
C PRO A 25 22.07 17.86 3.83
N PRO A 26 22.72 18.96 4.22
CA PRO A 26 23.98 18.90 4.95
C PRO A 26 23.82 18.02 6.19
N LEU A 27 24.75 17.08 6.38
CA LEU A 27 24.77 16.13 7.52
C LEU A 27 25.04 16.81 8.87
N VAL A 28 24.95 18.13 8.94
CA VAL A 28 25.17 18.90 10.16
C VAL A 28 23.88 18.93 10.97
N HIS A 29 23.97 18.61 12.25
CA HIS A 29 22.87 18.61 13.19
C HIS A 29 22.30 20.04 13.37
N SER A 30 21.32 20.41 12.56
CA SER A 30 20.56 21.64 12.75
C SER A 30 19.51 21.44 13.85
N PRO A 31 19.40 22.33 14.86
CA PRO A 31 18.36 22.28 15.88
C PRO A 31 16.95 22.50 15.31
N ALA A 32 16.81 22.96 14.06
CA ALA A 32 15.52 22.98 13.36
C ALA A 32 15.07 21.57 12.91
N LEU A 33 16.00 20.65 12.64
CA LEU A 33 15.70 19.27 12.24
C LEU A 33 15.19 18.41 13.41
N SER A 34 15.51 18.76 14.66
CA SER A 34 15.04 18.00 15.83
C SER A 34 13.53 18.16 16.06
N LYS A 35 12.95 19.33 15.77
CA LYS A 35 11.50 19.56 15.77
C LYS A 35 10.76 18.84 14.65
N VAL A 36 11.40 18.66 13.48
CA VAL A 36 10.82 17.88 12.36
C VAL A 36 10.80 16.38 12.69
N LYS A 37 11.83 15.86 13.37
CA LYS A 37 11.92 14.45 13.75
C LYS A 37 10.83 13.98 14.72
N SER A 38 10.31 14.85 15.59
CA SER A 38 9.22 14.45 16.51
C SER A 38 7.89 14.30 15.78
N LYS A 39 7.55 15.25 14.89
CA LYS A 39 6.33 15.19 14.06
C LYS A 39 6.31 13.97 13.15
N VAL A 40 7.43 13.70 12.46
CA VAL A 40 7.54 12.56 11.53
C VAL A 40 7.42 11.20 12.24
N LYS A 41 7.86 11.09 13.51
CA LYS A 41 7.69 9.85 14.28
C LYS A 41 6.22 9.58 14.62
N THR A 42 5.49 10.61 15.04
CA THR A 42 4.05 10.50 15.33
C THR A 42 3.24 10.18 14.08
N ASP A 43 3.58 10.82 12.95
CA ASP A 43 2.91 10.56 11.66
C ASP A 43 3.14 9.12 11.17
N CYS A 44 4.33 8.54 11.44
CA CYS A 44 4.64 7.17 11.03
C CYS A 44 3.89 6.12 11.86
N SER A 45 3.80 6.28 13.18
CA SER A 45 3.03 5.35 14.02
C SER A 45 1.54 5.37 13.67
N ASP A 46 1.00 6.56 13.42
CA ASP A 46 -0.41 6.71 13.05
C ASP A 46 -0.69 6.11 11.67
N PHE A 47 0.24 6.28 10.73
CA PHE A 47 0.16 5.65 9.41
C PHE A 47 0.16 4.13 9.50
N LEU A 48 1.07 3.53 10.28
CA LEU A 48 1.13 2.08 10.48
C LEU A 48 -0.15 1.54 11.12
N ASN A 49 -0.67 2.22 12.16
CA ASN A 49 -1.92 1.84 12.79
C ASN A 49 -3.11 1.89 11.81
N ARG A 50 -3.15 2.91 10.95
CA ARG A 50 -4.17 3.01 9.88
C ARG A 50 -4.03 1.87 8.87
N MET A 51 -2.81 1.52 8.47
CA MET A 51 -2.59 0.39 7.55
C MET A 51 -3.08 -0.93 8.15
N LEU A 52 -2.73 -1.22 9.41
CA LEU A 52 -3.19 -2.43 10.10
C LEU A 52 -4.73 -2.49 10.19
N HIS A 53 -5.36 -1.35 10.47
CA HIS A 53 -6.82 -1.28 10.50
C HIS A 53 -7.45 -1.53 9.13
N ILE A 54 -6.88 -0.96 8.07
CA ILE A 54 -7.33 -1.17 6.68
C ILE A 54 -7.17 -2.65 6.29
N GLU A 55 -6.04 -3.27 6.65
CA GLU A 55 -5.78 -4.69 6.38
C GLU A 55 -6.82 -5.57 7.07
N SER A 56 -7.11 -5.34 8.36
CA SER A 56 -8.13 -6.09 9.10
C SER A 56 -9.50 -5.96 8.42
N LYS A 57 -9.90 -4.74 8.07
CA LYS A 57 -11.18 -4.48 7.42
C LYS A 57 -11.27 -5.15 6.04
N ALA A 58 -10.17 -5.16 5.27
CA ALA A 58 -10.12 -5.82 3.98
C ALA A 58 -10.28 -7.34 4.12
N LYS A 59 -9.65 -7.96 5.12
CA LYS A 59 -9.79 -9.39 5.42
C LYS A 59 -11.23 -9.74 5.77
N ASP A 60 -11.88 -8.96 6.63
CA ASP A 60 -13.28 -9.18 7.03
C ASP A 60 -14.24 -9.07 5.84
N ALA A 61 -14.04 -8.04 5.00
CA ALA A 61 -14.83 -7.86 3.79
C ALA A 61 -14.64 -9.01 2.78
N LEU A 62 -13.41 -9.49 2.61
CA LEU A 62 -13.11 -10.63 1.75
C LEU A 62 -13.78 -11.90 2.28
N LEU A 63 -13.70 -12.15 3.59
CA LEU A 63 -14.36 -13.29 4.22
C LEU A 63 -15.87 -13.26 3.98
N ALA A 64 -16.52 -12.13 4.23
CA ALA A 64 -17.95 -11.96 3.99
C ALA A 64 -18.32 -12.19 2.51
N ALA A 65 -17.52 -11.66 1.59
CA ALA A 65 -17.73 -11.87 0.16
C ALA A 65 -17.60 -13.35 -0.23
N LYS A 66 -16.62 -14.07 0.33
CA LYS A 66 -16.43 -15.50 0.09
C LYS A 66 -17.56 -16.35 0.64
N VAL A 67 -18.07 -16.03 1.83
CA VAL A 67 -19.24 -16.70 2.40
C VAL A 67 -20.47 -16.51 1.51
N SER A 68 -20.72 -15.28 1.03
CA SER A 68 -21.82 -15.00 0.09
C SER A 68 -21.64 -15.76 -1.23
N GLN A 69 -20.43 -15.75 -1.81
CA GLN A 69 -20.11 -16.51 -3.02
C GLN A 69 -20.40 -18.01 -2.83
N ALA A 70 -19.94 -18.60 -1.72
CA ALA A 70 -20.18 -20.01 -1.42
C ALA A 70 -21.67 -20.31 -1.22
N PHE A 71 -22.40 -19.43 -0.53
CA PHE A 71 -23.84 -19.57 -0.33
C PHE A 71 -24.60 -19.58 -1.67
N HIS A 72 -24.31 -18.64 -2.56
CA HIS A 72 -24.95 -18.58 -3.87
C HIS A 72 -24.52 -19.72 -4.80
N ALA A 73 -23.25 -20.12 -4.77
CA ALA A 73 -22.75 -21.26 -5.54
C ALA A 73 -23.40 -22.58 -5.08
N ASN A 74 -23.59 -22.75 -3.76
CA ASN A 74 -24.28 -23.90 -3.19
C ASN A 74 -25.76 -23.95 -3.57
N LYS A 75 -26.41 -22.79 -3.80
CA LYS A 75 -27.80 -22.75 -4.25
C LYS A 75 -27.99 -23.39 -5.63
N SER A 76 -27.00 -23.24 -6.53
CA SER A 76 -27.01 -23.84 -7.87
C SER A 76 -26.32 -25.21 -7.93
N ARG A 77 -25.85 -25.75 -6.80
CA ARG A 77 -25.14 -27.02 -6.77
C ARG A 77 -26.13 -28.17 -6.98
N GLY A 78 -25.82 -29.07 -7.92
CA GLY A 78 -26.58 -30.28 -8.16
C GLY A 78 -26.53 -31.26 -6.98
N THR A 79 -27.29 -32.35 -7.07
CA THR A 79 -27.25 -33.42 -6.06
C THR A 79 -25.82 -33.92 -5.88
N CYS A 80 -25.34 -33.89 -4.64
CA CYS A 80 -24.04 -34.44 -4.34
C CYS A 80 -24.16 -35.96 -4.24
N GLU A 81 -23.55 -36.68 -5.17
CA GLU A 81 -23.45 -38.12 -5.07
C GLU A 81 -22.56 -38.48 -3.87
N ILE A 82 -23.07 -39.36 -3.00
CA ILE A 82 -22.33 -39.90 -1.86
C ILE A 82 -21.77 -41.23 -2.35
N TYR A 83 -20.45 -41.32 -2.50
CA TYR A 83 -19.77 -42.56 -2.88
C TYR A 83 -19.30 -43.31 -1.64
N GLU A 84 -19.48 -44.63 -1.65
CA GLU A 84 -18.94 -45.52 -0.63
C GLU A 84 -17.60 -46.13 -1.07
N VAL A 85 -16.87 -46.68 -0.11
CA VAL A 85 -15.59 -47.35 -0.39
C VAL A 85 -15.87 -48.61 -1.22
N GLY A 86 -15.46 -48.57 -2.48
CA GLY A 86 -15.69 -49.64 -3.45
C GLY A 86 -16.47 -49.20 -4.70
N ASP A 87 -17.05 -48.00 -4.69
CA ASP A 87 -17.75 -47.47 -5.86
C ASP A 87 -16.78 -47.12 -7.00
N CYS A 88 -17.10 -47.56 -8.21
CA CYS A 88 -16.35 -47.25 -9.42
C CYS A 88 -16.96 -46.01 -10.09
N VAL A 89 -16.19 -44.92 -10.17
CA VAL A 89 -16.59 -43.70 -10.89
C VAL A 89 -15.90 -43.63 -12.26
N MET A 90 -16.66 -43.28 -13.29
CA MET A 90 -16.11 -43.10 -14.64
C MET A 90 -15.47 -41.71 -14.74
N LEU A 91 -14.14 -41.67 -14.88
CA LEU A 91 -13.40 -40.45 -15.18
C LEU A 91 -13.37 -40.26 -16.70
N THR A 92 -14.10 -39.27 -17.20
CA THR A 92 -14.02 -38.83 -18.60
C THR A 92 -13.26 -37.52 -18.65
N THR A 93 -12.18 -37.49 -19.44
CA THR A 93 -11.35 -36.29 -19.69
C THR A 93 -11.82 -35.56 -20.93
#